data_AF-A0A3Q1GFU6-F1
#
_entry.id   AF-A0A3Q1GFU6-F1
#
_cell.length_a   1.000
_cell.length_b   1.000
_cell.length_c   1.000
_cell.angle_alpha   90.00
_cell.angle_beta   90.00
_cell.angle_gamma   90.00
#
_symmetry.space_group_name_H-M   'P 1'
#
loop_
_entity.id
_entity.type
_entity.pdbx_description
1 polymer ?
#
loop_
_entity_poly.entity_id
_entity_poly.type
_entity_poly.pdbx_seq_one_letter_code
_entity_poly.pdbx_strand_id
1 'polypeptide(L)'
;MIVSSTVQAVEFPDHLQQINEILDSLSSCERRRLCYLCERLDADCSVASVKEMLKSKMMCQENAHLFLEELMWRLGRFDILKRVLKVSREEVERSLTYRQLLPRFRVLMVNISEDLVIADVEDFKFLLSHTLSRERIENAKNFLDVIVELEKLDLVSPERVDIVKDNLTQIGRIDLAKKVATYKMSAGLPEPISPQQNYRASPERQRPYFRTAPRVNTPVYRERRCEAQLDCYKFNTNPRGVCVIIDCVGNDGEMLEQTFKALHFSVILFKWLSADDTLSTLSERIRRRENHSGDAFVCCIISRGTADHLLGTDMFGRGLPMDTVRRLFTAEECPMLSGKPKLFFIQRYSAPEYMPCPRTEHRDEDLETDGGGGHPMCHSIPTDADVFWSHCWTDECQLEQGQHRSVYLKALTDALERAQRRYVQILNSKCNIYSCGFHISSTISLFLF
;
A
#
# COMPACT_ATOMS: atom_id res chain seq x y z
N MET A 1 -14.06 -5.06 -71.92
CA MET A 1 -14.53 -4.02 -70.96
C MET A 1 -14.32 -4.56 -69.56
N ILE A 2 -13.19 -4.21 -68.95
CA ILE A 2 -12.90 -4.49 -67.56
C ILE A 2 -13.28 -3.21 -66.82
N VAL A 3 -14.37 -3.26 -66.05
CA VAL A 3 -14.81 -2.11 -65.26
C VAL A 3 -13.96 -2.10 -64.00
N SER A 4 -12.87 -1.34 -64.05
CA SER A 4 -12.05 -1.02 -62.89
C SER A 4 -12.90 -0.15 -61.95
N SER A 5 -13.41 -0.76 -60.88
CA SER A 5 -14.10 -0.03 -59.81
C SER A 5 -13.05 0.31 -58.76
N THR A 6 -12.41 1.46 -58.95
CA THR A 6 -11.64 2.15 -57.91
C THR A 6 -12.55 2.38 -56.71
N VAL A 7 -12.32 1.63 -55.64
CA VAL A 7 -12.80 1.97 -54.31
C VAL A 7 -12.12 3.27 -53.92
N GLN A 8 -12.81 4.39 -54.10
CA GLN A 8 -12.39 5.67 -53.53
C GLN A 8 -12.37 5.49 -52.01
N ALA A 9 -11.18 5.55 -51.44
CA ALA A 9 -11.01 5.78 -50.01
C ALA A 9 -11.68 7.11 -49.69
N VAL A 10 -12.79 7.05 -48.93
CA VAL A 10 -13.42 8.23 -48.35
C VAL A 10 -12.47 8.70 -47.25
N GLU A 11 -11.51 9.54 -47.60
CA GLU A 11 -10.73 10.32 -46.63
C GLU A 11 -11.70 11.29 -45.94
N PHE A 12 -11.95 11.08 -44.64
CA PHE A 12 -12.69 12.01 -43.78
C PHE A 12 -11.74 13.17 -43.38
N PRO A 13 -11.88 14.40 -43.94
CA PRO A 13 -10.92 15.49 -43.72
C PRO A 13 -10.96 16.07 -42.30
N ASP A 14 -12.05 15.81 -41.55
CA ASP A 14 -12.35 16.44 -40.26
C ASP A 14 -11.53 15.87 -39.10
N HIS A 15 -11.20 14.57 -39.12
CA HIS A 15 -10.50 13.91 -38.01
C HIS A 15 -9.07 14.42 -37.79
N LEU A 16 -8.38 14.77 -38.88
CA LEU A 16 -6.99 15.23 -38.80
C LEU A 16 -6.91 16.65 -38.23
N GLN A 17 -7.94 17.46 -38.48
CA GLN A 17 -8.11 18.78 -37.87
C GLN A 17 -8.47 18.65 -36.39
N GLN A 18 -9.42 17.78 -36.04
CA GLN A 18 -9.79 17.48 -34.66
C GLN A 18 -8.59 17.02 -33.83
N ILE A 19 -7.75 16.11 -34.35
CA ILE A 19 -6.52 15.66 -33.68
C ILE A 19 -5.58 16.85 -33.39
N ASN A 20 -5.40 17.77 -34.34
CA ASN A 20 -4.51 18.92 -34.11
C ASN A 20 -5.07 19.84 -33.02
N GLU A 21 -6.36 20.17 -33.09
CA GLU A 21 -7.01 21.03 -32.09
C GLU A 21 -6.99 20.39 -30.68
N ILE A 22 -7.16 19.07 -30.60
CA ILE A 22 -7.00 18.32 -29.35
C ILE A 22 -5.56 18.47 -28.85
N LEU A 23 -4.56 18.15 -29.67
CA LEU A 23 -3.16 18.14 -29.24
C LEU A 23 -2.64 19.53 -28.84
N ASP A 24 -3.08 20.58 -29.53
CA ASP A 24 -2.77 21.96 -29.18
C ASP A 24 -3.41 22.37 -27.84
N SER A 25 -4.50 21.71 -27.45
CA SER A 25 -5.21 21.95 -26.18
C SER A 25 -4.69 21.11 -25.01
N LEU A 26 -3.80 20.13 -25.24
CA LEU A 26 -3.26 19.22 -24.21
C LEU A 26 -1.87 19.65 -23.75
N SER A 27 -1.70 19.73 -22.44
CA SER A 27 -0.40 19.87 -21.77
C SER A 27 0.50 18.66 -22.02
N SER A 28 1.79 18.80 -21.69
CA SER A 28 2.76 17.70 -21.81
C SER A 28 2.41 16.50 -20.90
N CYS A 29 1.84 16.74 -19.71
CA CYS A 29 1.45 15.67 -18.80
C CYS A 29 0.18 14.94 -19.26
N GLU A 30 -0.77 15.64 -19.89
CA GLU A 30 -1.95 15.02 -20.50
C GLU A 30 -1.58 14.20 -21.74
N ARG A 31 -0.67 14.71 -22.59
CA ARG A 31 -0.14 13.96 -23.74
C ARG A 31 0.53 12.66 -23.31
N ARG A 32 1.28 12.67 -22.20
CA ARG A 32 1.88 11.45 -21.65
C ARG A 32 0.83 10.44 -21.18
N ARG A 33 -0.20 10.89 -20.46
CA ARG A 33 -1.33 10.02 -20.06
C ARG A 33 -2.05 9.43 -21.27
N LEU A 34 -2.26 10.24 -22.31
CA LEU A 34 -2.86 9.82 -23.57
C LEU A 34 -2.02 8.73 -24.25
N CYS A 35 -0.70 8.89 -24.36
CA CYS A 35 0.19 7.86 -24.89
C CYS A 35 0.07 6.54 -24.12
N TYR A 36 0.10 6.61 -22.79
CA TYR A 36 -0.02 5.44 -21.94
C TYR A 36 -1.37 4.71 -22.14
N LEU A 37 -2.49 5.44 -22.21
CA LEU A 37 -3.82 4.88 -22.52
C LEU A 37 -3.85 4.16 -23.86
N CYS A 38 -3.05 4.62 -24.83
CA CYS A 38 -2.94 4.04 -26.17
C CYS A 38 -1.90 2.91 -26.27
N GLU A 39 -1.37 2.42 -25.13
CA GLU A 39 -0.34 1.37 -25.03
C GLU A 39 1.02 1.75 -25.61
N ARG A 40 1.30 3.05 -25.78
CA ARG A 40 2.64 3.53 -26.09
C ARG A 40 3.39 3.85 -24.80
N LEU A 41 4.49 3.13 -24.59
CA LEU A 41 5.33 3.22 -23.40
C LEU A 41 6.66 3.95 -23.65
N ASP A 42 6.82 4.54 -24.85
CA ASP A 42 8.01 5.33 -25.18
C ASP A 42 8.01 6.71 -24.51
N ALA A 43 9.20 7.30 -24.37
CA ALA A 43 9.36 8.61 -23.74
C ALA A 43 8.97 9.79 -24.67
N ASP A 44 8.79 9.54 -25.97
CA ASP A 44 8.52 10.58 -26.96
C ASP A 44 7.02 10.91 -27.03
N CYS A 45 6.60 11.79 -26.14
CA CYS A 45 5.26 12.38 -26.12
C CYS A 45 5.19 13.73 -26.87
N SER A 46 6.08 13.99 -27.85
CA SER A 46 6.02 15.20 -28.69
C SER A 46 4.72 15.28 -29.48
N VAL A 47 4.25 16.49 -29.79
CA VAL A 47 2.99 16.69 -30.54
C VAL A 47 2.99 15.91 -31.85
N ALA A 48 4.12 15.91 -32.57
CA ALA A 48 4.28 15.15 -33.81
C ALA A 48 4.14 13.63 -33.59
N SER A 49 4.84 13.09 -32.57
CA SER A 49 4.76 11.66 -32.23
C SER A 49 3.35 11.23 -31.82
N VAL A 50 2.67 12.00 -30.95
CA VAL A 50 1.30 11.68 -30.51
C VAL A 50 0.32 11.78 -31.68
N LYS A 51 0.49 12.77 -32.56
CA LYS A 51 -0.33 12.93 -33.77
C LYS A 51 -0.24 11.72 -34.69
N GLU A 52 0.95 11.23 -34.97
CA GLU A 52 1.11 10.05 -35.84
C GLU A 52 0.53 8.78 -35.22
N MET A 53 0.66 8.60 -33.90
CA MET A 53 -0.02 7.49 -33.20
C MET A 53 -1.54 7.59 -33.30
N LEU A 54 -2.13 8.75 -33.01
CA LEU A 54 -3.58 8.93 -33.09
C LEU A 54 -4.08 8.68 -34.50
N LYS A 55 -3.39 9.19 -35.52
CA LYS A 55 -3.70 8.88 -36.93
C LYS A 55 -3.68 7.37 -37.18
N SER A 56 -2.62 6.67 -36.77
CA SER A 56 -2.50 5.22 -36.98
C SER A 56 -3.63 4.45 -36.29
N LYS A 57 -3.94 4.75 -35.02
CA LYS A 57 -5.03 4.09 -34.28
C LYS A 57 -6.40 4.40 -34.88
N MET A 58 -6.62 5.62 -35.38
CA MET A 58 -7.89 6.02 -36.01
C MET A 58 -8.10 5.37 -37.37
N MET A 59 -7.05 5.17 -38.17
CA MET A 59 -7.18 4.51 -39.47
C MET A 59 -7.51 3.00 -39.36
N CYS A 60 -7.25 2.39 -38.20
CA CYS A 60 -7.51 0.97 -37.96
C CYS A 60 -8.85 0.68 -37.27
N GLN A 61 -9.61 1.70 -36.84
CA GLN A 61 -10.83 1.54 -36.04
C GLN A 61 -12.07 1.98 -36.82
N GLU A 62 -13.05 1.08 -37.00
CA GLU A 62 -14.37 1.42 -37.59
C GLU A 62 -15.15 2.47 -36.78
N ASN A 63 -14.71 2.77 -35.53
CA ASN A 63 -15.34 3.73 -34.63
C ASN A 63 -14.34 4.79 -34.11
N ALA A 64 -13.53 5.33 -35.00
CA ALA A 64 -12.44 6.25 -34.67
C ALA A 64 -12.85 7.49 -33.83
N HIS A 65 -14.06 8.01 -34.01
CA HIS A 65 -14.58 9.14 -33.24
C HIS A 65 -14.88 8.77 -31.78
N LEU A 66 -15.49 7.60 -31.55
CA LEU A 66 -15.76 7.07 -30.20
C LEU A 66 -14.46 6.83 -29.41
N PHE A 67 -13.37 6.49 -30.10
CA PHE A 67 -12.06 6.34 -29.48
C PHE A 67 -11.52 7.67 -28.94
N LEU A 68 -11.63 8.76 -29.71
CA LEU A 68 -11.26 10.10 -29.24
C LEU A 68 -12.16 10.59 -28.11
N GLU A 69 -13.46 10.30 -28.18
CA GLU A 69 -14.42 10.59 -27.11
C GLU A 69 -14.03 9.89 -25.81
N GLU A 70 -13.71 8.59 -25.86
CA GLU A 70 -13.27 7.86 -24.67
C GLU A 70 -11.95 8.44 -24.12
N LEU A 71 -10.96 8.74 -24.97
CA LEU A 71 -9.70 9.33 -24.52
C LEU A 71 -9.91 10.65 -23.79
N MET A 72 -10.70 11.56 -24.36
CA MET A 72 -10.97 12.86 -23.75
C MET A 72 -11.78 12.73 -22.47
N TRP A 73 -12.69 11.76 -22.40
CA TRP A 73 -13.40 11.39 -21.17
C TRP A 73 -12.45 10.93 -20.08
N ARG A 74 -11.53 10.00 -20.38
CA ARG A 74 -10.56 9.47 -19.41
C ARG A 74 -9.58 10.53 -18.92
N LEU A 75 -9.26 11.54 -19.75
CA LEU A 75 -8.43 12.68 -19.35
C LEU A 75 -9.21 13.77 -18.59
N GLY A 76 -10.54 13.65 -18.44
CA GLY A 76 -11.39 14.67 -17.82
C GLY A 76 -11.54 15.96 -18.63
N ARG A 77 -11.20 15.95 -19.92
CA ARG A 77 -11.22 17.13 -20.81
C ARG A 77 -12.58 17.33 -21.48
N PHE A 78 -13.58 17.57 -20.64
CA PHE A 78 -14.96 17.82 -21.08
C PHE A 78 -15.12 19.10 -21.92
N ASP A 79 -14.21 20.07 -21.76
CA ASP A 79 -14.12 21.26 -22.59
C ASP A 79 -13.81 20.92 -24.06
N ILE A 80 -12.87 19.98 -24.27
CA ILE A 80 -12.48 19.50 -25.61
C ILE A 80 -13.60 18.65 -26.21
N LEU A 81 -14.26 17.78 -25.42
CA LEU A 81 -15.43 17.01 -25.87
C LEU A 81 -16.50 17.93 -26.47
N LYS A 82 -16.86 18.99 -25.75
CA LYS A 82 -17.89 19.94 -26.19
C LYS A 82 -17.44 20.82 -27.34
N ARG A 83 -16.20 21.32 -27.29
CA ARG A 83 -15.70 22.31 -28.26
C ARG A 83 -15.27 21.68 -29.58
N VAL A 84 -14.51 20.58 -29.53
CA VAL A 84 -13.88 19.95 -30.70
C VAL A 84 -14.73 18.80 -31.22
N LEU A 85 -15.09 17.83 -30.35
CA LEU A 85 -15.85 16.65 -30.77
C LEU A 85 -17.36 16.89 -30.88
N LYS A 86 -17.85 18.02 -30.35
CA LYS A 86 -19.28 18.40 -30.35
C LYS A 86 -20.19 17.41 -29.62
N VAL A 87 -19.65 16.64 -28.68
CA VAL A 87 -20.40 15.65 -27.88
C VAL A 87 -20.54 16.12 -26.43
N SER A 88 -21.67 15.82 -25.80
CA SER A 88 -21.92 16.14 -24.39
C SER A 88 -21.31 15.10 -23.45
N ARG A 89 -21.09 15.49 -22.19
CA ARG A 89 -20.61 14.56 -21.15
C ARG A 89 -21.56 13.38 -21.01
N GLU A 90 -22.86 13.66 -20.94
CA GLU A 90 -23.89 12.65 -20.71
C GLU A 90 -24.01 11.67 -21.87
N GLU A 91 -23.70 12.10 -23.09
CA GLU A 91 -23.72 11.26 -24.29
C GLU A 91 -22.54 10.29 -24.33
N VAL A 92 -21.33 10.77 -24.01
CA VAL A 92 -20.15 9.89 -23.89
C VAL A 92 -20.32 8.90 -22.73
N GLU A 93 -20.86 9.32 -21.58
CA GLU A 93 -21.10 8.41 -20.45
C GLU A 93 -22.04 7.26 -20.78
N ARG A 94 -23.11 7.54 -21.55
CA ARG A 94 -24.02 6.51 -22.05
C ARG A 94 -23.32 5.58 -23.03
N SER A 95 -22.51 6.10 -23.95
CA SER A 95 -21.72 5.31 -24.90
C SER A 95 -20.77 4.33 -24.18
N LEU A 96 -20.04 4.83 -23.17
CA LEU A 96 -19.06 4.06 -22.40
C LEU A 96 -19.65 2.98 -21.50
N THR A 97 -20.96 3.05 -21.22
CA THR A 97 -21.67 2.00 -20.47
C THR A 97 -21.73 0.69 -21.27
N TYR A 98 -21.75 0.77 -22.60
CA TYR A 98 -21.93 -0.39 -23.49
C TYR A 98 -20.67 -0.76 -24.29
N ARG A 99 -19.67 0.14 -24.35
CA ARG A 99 -18.43 -0.06 -25.11
C ARG A 99 -17.23 0.55 -24.38
N GLN A 100 -16.19 -0.25 -24.20
CA GLN A 100 -14.87 0.21 -23.74
C GLN A 100 -13.86 -0.14 -24.83
N LEU A 101 -13.30 0.88 -25.48
CA LEU A 101 -12.32 0.74 -26.56
C LEU A 101 -10.89 0.76 -26.03
N LEU A 102 -10.66 1.39 -24.86
CA LEU A 102 -9.36 1.42 -24.22
C LEU A 102 -9.11 0.18 -23.36
N PRO A 103 -7.86 -0.30 -23.29
CA PRO A 103 -7.51 -1.43 -22.43
C PRO A 103 -7.82 -1.13 -20.97
N ARG A 104 -8.59 -2.03 -20.33
CA ARG A 104 -9.07 -1.84 -18.95
C ARG A 104 -7.93 -1.68 -17.94
N PHE A 105 -6.83 -2.39 -18.15
CA PHE A 105 -5.60 -2.25 -17.35
C PHE A 105 -5.02 -0.83 -17.43
N ARG A 106 -4.91 -0.26 -18.63
CA ARG A 106 -4.36 1.08 -18.84
C ARG A 106 -5.22 2.14 -18.16
N VAL A 107 -6.54 2.04 -18.35
CA VAL A 107 -7.51 2.92 -17.69
C VAL A 107 -7.39 2.84 -16.17
N LEU A 108 -7.25 1.64 -15.60
CA LEU A 108 -7.05 1.47 -14.17
C LEU A 108 -5.80 2.23 -13.67
N MET A 109 -4.65 2.05 -14.34
CA MET A 109 -3.40 2.66 -13.89
C MET A 109 -3.41 4.19 -14.01
N VAL A 110 -4.05 4.75 -15.04
CA VAL A 110 -4.26 6.21 -15.14
C VAL A 110 -5.14 6.71 -14.01
N ASN A 111 -6.27 6.06 -13.73
CA ASN A 111 -7.16 6.47 -12.64
C ASN A 111 -6.45 6.42 -11.28
N ILE A 112 -5.65 5.37 -11.04
CA ILE A 112 -4.81 5.26 -9.83
C ILE A 112 -3.80 6.41 -9.78
N SER A 113 -3.12 6.70 -10.90
CA SER A 113 -2.15 7.80 -10.98
C SER A 113 -2.76 9.16 -10.67
N GLU A 114 -4.02 9.40 -11.02
CA GLU A 114 -4.71 10.68 -10.75
C GLU A 114 -5.09 10.84 -9.29
N ASP A 115 -5.36 9.73 -8.61
CA ASP A 115 -5.72 9.73 -7.20
C ASP A 115 -4.50 9.71 -6.27
N LEU A 116 -3.27 9.50 -6.76
CA LEU A 116 -2.03 9.47 -5.98
C LEU A 116 -1.41 10.87 -5.86
N VAL A 117 -1.03 11.26 -4.64
CA VAL A 117 -0.21 12.47 -4.43
C VAL A 117 1.28 12.17 -4.61
N ILE A 118 2.10 13.21 -4.79
CA ILE A 118 3.55 13.05 -4.98
C ILE A 118 4.20 12.21 -3.87
N ALA A 119 3.81 12.45 -2.61
CA ALA A 119 4.31 11.68 -1.47
C ALA A 119 3.98 10.18 -1.59
N ASP A 120 2.75 9.83 -2.01
CA ASP A 120 2.34 8.43 -2.20
C ASP A 120 3.20 7.76 -3.30
N VAL A 121 3.58 8.50 -4.35
CA VAL A 121 4.44 7.97 -5.42
C VAL A 121 5.87 7.73 -4.92
N GLU A 122 6.40 8.61 -4.08
CA GLU A 122 7.74 8.41 -3.49
C GLU A 122 7.74 7.25 -2.48
N ASP A 123 6.68 7.10 -1.67
CA ASP A 123 6.52 5.94 -0.79
C ASP A 123 6.40 4.65 -1.62
N PHE A 124 5.64 4.67 -2.72
CA PHE A 124 5.51 3.53 -3.62
C PHE A 124 6.83 3.16 -4.29
N LYS A 125 7.62 4.15 -4.73
CA LYS A 125 8.99 3.94 -5.24
C LYS A 125 9.92 3.37 -4.19
N PHE A 126 9.83 3.87 -2.96
CA PHE A 126 10.64 3.40 -1.84
C PHE A 126 10.39 1.92 -1.55
N LEU A 127 9.12 1.50 -1.54
CA LEU A 127 8.78 0.09 -1.41
C LEU A 127 9.35 -0.75 -2.55
N LEU A 128 9.42 -0.22 -3.76
CA LEU A 128 10.01 -0.91 -4.91
C LEU A 128 11.54 -0.85 -4.98
N SER A 129 12.23 -0.27 -3.99
CA SER A 129 13.71 -0.17 -3.96
C SER A 129 14.43 -1.51 -4.01
N HIS A 130 13.80 -2.58 -3.53
CA HIS A 130 14.32 -3.95 -3.62
C HIS A 130 13.96 -4.66 -4.94
N THR A 131 13.02 -4.10 -5.70
CA THR A 131 12.49 -4.67 -6.95
C THR A 131 13.07 -3.98 -8.20
N LEU A 132 13.20 -2.66 -8.16
CA LEU A 132 13.71 -1.83 -9.24
C LEU A 132 15.14 -1.35 -8.90
N SER A 133 16.00 -1.26 -9.91
CA SER A 133 17.32 -0.64 -9.72
C SER A 133 17.18 0.85 -9.38
N ARG A 134 18.16 1.39 -8.65
CA ARG A 134 18.21 2.82 -8.29
C ARG A 134 18.04 3.74 -9.49
N GLU A 135 18.69 3.42 -10.61
CA GLU A 135 18.57 4.17 -11.87
C GLU A 135 17.13 4.23 -12.40
N ARG A 136 16.40 3.11 -12.37
CA ARG A 136 15.00 3.06 -12.84
C ARG A 136 14.06 3.85 -11.95
N ILE A 137 14.30 3.82 -10.63
CA ILE A 137 13.53 4.59 -9.66
C ILE A 137 13.75 6.10 -9.84
N GLU A 138 15.00 6.52 -10.04
CA GLU A 138 15.36 7.92 -10.27
C GLU A 138 14.79 8.44 -11.62
N ASN A 139 14.76 7.59 -12.65
CA ASN A 139 14.20 7.94 -13.95
C ASN A 139 12.66 8.01 -13.98
N ALA A 140 11.98 7.26 -13.12
CA ALA A 140 10.52 7.27 -13.04
C ALA A 140 10.02 8.55 -12.34
N LYS A 141 9.37 9.46 -13.05
CA LYS A 141 8.97 10.77 -12.50
C LYS A 141 7.57 10.77 -11.90
N ASN A 142 6.74 9.81 -12.30
CA ASN A 142 5.36 9.70 -11.86
C ASN A 142 4.96 8.22 -11.77
N PHE A 143 3.79 7.94 -11.20
CA PHE A 143 3.31 6.57 -11.01
C PHE A 143 3.25 5.76 -12.31
N LEU A 144 2.82 6.35 -13.42
CA LEU A 144 2.76 5.63 -14.70
C LEU A 144 4.14 5.24 -15.20
N ASP A 145 5.16 6.08 -15.00
CA ASP A 145 6.54 5.73 -15.35
C ASP A 145 7.02 4.52 -14.51
N VAL A 146 6.65 4.46 -13.23
CA VAL A 146 6.96 3.31 -12.35
C VAL A 146 6.28 2.04 -12.88
N ILE A 147 5.01 2.11 -13.26
CA ILE A 147 4.29 0.97 -13.84
C ILE A 147 4.96 0.51 -15.15
N VAL A 148 5.38 1.43 -16.01
CA VAL A 148 6.12 1.09 -17.23
C VAL A 148 7.42 0.34 -16.91
N GLU A 149 8.16 0.77 -15.88
CA GLU A 149 9.38 0.07 -15.45
C GLU A 149 9.10 -1.34 -14.92
N LEU A 150 8.00 -1.52 -14.18
CA LEU A 150 7.56 -2.83 -13.71
C LEU A 150 7.08 -3.74 -14.85
N GLU A 151 6.39 -3.20 -15.86
CA GLU A 151 5.98 -3.94 -17.06
C GLU A 151 7.19 -4.43 -17.86
N LYS A 152 8.24 -3.59 -18.00
CA LYS A 152 9.49 -3.98 -18.67
C LYS A 152 10.22 -5.14 -17.98
N LEU A 153 10.00 -5.32 -16.68
CA LEU A 153 10.53 -6.44 -15.89
C LEU A 153 9.56 -7.62 -15.80
N ASP A 154 8.42 -7.54 -16.50
CA ASP A 154 7.39 -8.57 -16.48
C ASP A 154 6.81 -8.81 -15.07
N LEU A 155 6.87 -7.81 -14.20
CA LEU A 155 6.33 -7.89 -12.84
C LEU A 155 4.86 -7.43 -12.77
N VAL A 156 4.47 -6.58 -13.71
CA VAL A 156 3.11 -6.06 -13.85
C VAL A 156 2.60 -6.36 -15.26
N SER A 157 1.33 -6.77 -15.36
CA SER A 157 0.61 -7.00 -16.61
C SER A 157 -0.90 -6.95 -16.33
N PRO A 158 -1.78 -6.97 -17.35
CA PRO A 158 -3.23 -7.04 -17.13
C PRO A 158 -3.66 -8.21 -16.22
N GLU A 159 -2.93 -9.32 -16.25
CA GLU A 159 -3.21 -10.51 -15.44
C GLU A 159 -2.48 -10.48 -14.08
N ARG A 160 -1.33 -9.79 -14.01
CA ARG A 160 -0.50 -9.67 -12.79
C ARG A 160 -0.54 -8.25 -12.27
N VAL A 161 -1.46 -8.00 -11.36
CA VAL A 161 -1.64 -6.70 -10.70
C VAL A 161 -1.38 -6.75 -9.19
N ASP A 162 -0.95 -7.90 -8.67
CA ASP A 162 -0.78 -8.13 -7.24
C ASP A 162 0.28 -7.22 -6.63
N ILE A 163 1.44 -7.09 -7.28
CA ILE A 163 2.50 -6.20 -6.80
C ILE A 163 2.00 -4.76 -6.66
N VAL A 164 1.16 -4.26 -7.59
CA VAL A 164 0.57 -2.92 -7.49
C VAL A 164 -0.41 -2.85 -6.33
N LYS A 165 -1.29 -3.86 -6.17
CA LYS A 165 -2.25 -3.95 -5.07
C LYS A 165 -1.56 -3.98 -3.71
N ASP A 166 -0.49 -4.76 -3.59
CA ASP A 166 0.24 -4.98 -2.34
C ASP A 166 1.03 -3.73 -1.96
N ASN A 167 1.73 -3.10 -2.90
CA ASN A 167 2.42 -1.82 -2.66
C ASN A 167 1.42 -0.70 -2.31
N LEU A 168 0.28 -0.60 -3.01
CA LEU A 168 -0.79 0.35 -2.65
C LEU A 168 -1.36 0.09 -1.24
N THR A 169 -1.39 -1.17 -0.81
CA THR A 169 -1.82 -1.55 0.54
C THR A 169 -0.80 -1.08 1.57
N GLN A 170 0.49 -1.30 1.32
CA GLN A 170 1.59 -0.92 2.21
C GLN A 170 1.74 0.60 2.37
N ILE A 171 1.50 1.41 1.32
CA ILE A 171 1.46 2.88 1.47
C ILE A 171 0.14 3.40 2.10
N GLY A 172 -0.76 2.50 2.52
CA GLY A 172 -2.03 2.86 3.15
C GLY A 172 -3.13 3.36 2.19
N ARG A 173 -2.95 3.24 0.86
CA ARG A 173 -3.94 3.58 -0.18
C ARG A 173 -4.87 2.42 -0.47
N ILE A 174 -5.60 1.99 0.56
CA ILE A 174 -6.52 0.84 0.50
C ILE A 174 -7.69 1.08 -0.46
N ASP A 175 -8.10 2.34 -0.63
CA ASP A 175 -9.10 2.74 -1.63
C ASP A 175 -8.65 2.35 -3.05
N LEU A 176 -7.38 2.58 -3.38
CA LEU A 176 -6.81 2.25 -4.68
C LEU A 176 -6.50 0.76 -4.79
N ALA A 177 -5.98 0.13 -3.73
CA ALA A 177 -5.78 -1.32 -3.68
C ALA A 177 -7.09 -2.09 -3.94
N LYS A 178 -8.22 -1.60 -3.43
CA LYS A 178 -9.56 -2.16 -3.73
C LYS A 178 -9.97 -1.99 -5.20
N LYS A 179 -9.62 -0.88 -5.85
CA LYS A 179 -9.83 -0.71 -7.29
C LYS A 179 -9.07 -1.76 -8.08
N VAL A 180 -7.80 -2.03 -7.70
CA VAL A 180 -6.98 -3.09 -8.30
C VAL A 180 -7.57 -4.49 -8.05
N ALA A 181 -8.02 -4.77 -6.82
CA ALA A 181 -8.66 -6.04 -6.49
C ALA A 181 -9.97 -6.26 -7.27
N THR A 182 -10.79 -5.22 -7.40
CA THR A 182 -12.01 -5.24 -8.21
C THR A 182 -11.70 -5.54 -9.67
N TYR A 183 -10.66 -4.89 -10.21
CA TYR A 183 -10.19 -5.17 -11.56
C TYR A 183 -9.80 -6.64 -11.73
N LYS A 184 -8.97 -7.18 -10.83
CA LYS A 184 -8.53 -8.59 -10.87
C LYS A 184 -9.70 -9.57 -10.80
N MET A 185 -10.70 -9.32 -9.97
CA MET A 185 -11.92 -10.14 -9.90
C MET A 185 -12.75 -10.07 -11.19
N SER A 186 -12.77 -8.90 -11.84
CA SER A 186 -13.48 -8.71 -13.11
C SER A 186 -12.73 -9.24 -14.34
N ALA A 187 -11.41 -9.39 -14.24
CA ALA A 187 -10.54 -9.91 -15.31
C ALA A 187 -10.49 -11.44 -15.36
N GLY A 188 -11.01 -12.15 -14.34
CA GLY A 188 -11.08 -13.61 -14.28
C GLY A 188 -12.23 -14.26 -15.09
N LEU A 189 -13.00 -13.47 -15.84
CA LEU A 189 -13.92 -13.99 -16.86
C LEU A 189 -13.21 -13.92 -18.21
N PRO A 190 -13.15 -15.01 -19.00
CA PRO A 190 -12.55 -14.96 -20.32
C PRO A 190 -13.25 -13.88 -21.14
N GLU A 191 -12.45 -12.98 -21.74
CA GLU A 191 -12.97 -11.95 -22.63
C GLU A 191 -13.88 -12.59 -23.69
N PRO A 192 -15.04 -12.00 -23.99
CA PRO A 192 -15.85 -12.45 -25.10
C PRO A 192 -15.07 -12.21 -26.38
N ILE A 193 -14.61 -13.30 -26.98
CA ILE A 193 -14.17 -13.35 -28.37
C ILE A 193 -15.27 -12.68 -29.19
N SER A 194 -14.93 -11.56 -29.83
CA SER A 194 -15.77 -10.84 -30.78
C SER A 194 -16.41 -11.82 -31.77
N PRO A 195 -17.74 -11.77 -32.00
CA PRO A 195 -18.41 -12.72 -32.87
C PRO A 195 -18.06 -12.41 -34.34
N GLN A 196 -17.06 -13.10 -34.89
CA GLN A 196 -17.03 -13.33 -36.33
C GLN A 196 -18.04 -14.43 -36.65
N GLN A 197 -19.12 -14.00 -37.30
CA GLN A 197 -20.15 -14.84 -37.88
C GLN A 197 -19.53 -15.90 -38.79
N ASN A 198 -19.89 -17.17 -38.56
CA ASN A 198 -20.17 -18.08 -39.66
C ASN A 198 -21.16 -19.16 -39.20
N TYR A 199 -22.34 -19.10 -39.83
CA TYR A 199 -23.40 -20.09 -39.70
C TYR A 199 -22.94 -21.46 -40.21
N ARG A 200 -23.17 -22.52 -39.41
CA ARG A 200 -23.84 -23.73 -39.93
C ARG A 200 -24.34 -24.67 -38.83
N ALA A 201 -25.67 -24.75 -38.78
CA ALA A 201 -26.54 -25.91 -38.55
C ALA A 201 -26.30 -26.85 -37.34
N SER A 202 -27.28 -26.84 -36.42
CA SER A 202 -27.64 -27.95 -35.53
C SER A 202 -28.09 -29.20 -36.34
N PRO A 203 -28.14 -30.41 -35.75
CA PRO A 203 -29.30 -30.74 -34.89
C PRO A 203 -29.02 -31.64 -33.66
N GLU A 204 -29.84 -31.38 -32.63
CA GLU A 204 -30.51 -32.33 -31.71
C GLU A 204 -29.75 -33.52 -31.08
N ARG A 205 -29.80 -33.63 -29.74
CA ARG A 205 -30.75 -34.52 -29.02
C ARG A 205 -30.51 -34.57 -27.50
N GLN A 206 -31.61 -34.31 -26.77
CA GLN A 206 -32.13 -35.03 -25.60
C GLN A 206 -31.30 -35.12 -24.30
N ARG A 207 -31.86 -34.47 -23.26
CA ARG A 207 -31.67 -34.82 -21.84
C ARG A 207 -32.18 -36.24 -21.57
N PRO A 208 -31.60 -36.93 -20.56
CA PRO A 208 -32.47 -37.54 -19.56
C PRO A 208 -32.01 -37.27 -18.12
N TYR A 209 -33.01 -37.06 -17.25
CA TYR A 209 -32.89 -37.07 -15.79
C TYR A 209 -32.92 -38.52 -15.27
N PHE A 210 -31.95 -38.82 -14.40
CA PHE A 210 -31.90 -39.73 -13.23
C PHE A 210 -32.44 -41.17 -13.27
N ARG A 211 -31.57 -42.13 -12.91
CA ARG A 211 -31.87 -43.16 -11.91
C ARG A 211 -30.61 -43.67 -11.18
N THR A 212 -30.82 -43.97 -9.91
CA THR A 212 -29.94 -44.27 -8.78
C THR A 212 -29.49 -45.73 -8.67
N ALA A 213 -28.29 -45.96 -8.10
CA ALA A 213 -27.92 -46.92 -7.02
C ALA A 213 -26.44 -47.36 -7.11
N PRO A 214 -25.80 -47.90 -6.04
CA PRO A 214 -25.89 -47.59 -4.62
C PRO A 214 -24.51 -47.30 -3.97
N ARG A 215 -24.57 -46.88 -2.70
CA ARG A 215 -23.49 -46.46 -1.80
C ARG A 215 -22.44 -47.54 -1.52
N VAL A 216 -21.18 -47.11 -1.47
CA VAL A 216 -20.15 -47.69 -0.59
C VAL A 216 -19.68 -46.57 0.34
N ASN A 217 -19.81 -46.80 1.65
CA ASN A 217 -19.49 -45.86 2.70
C ASN A 217 -17.97 -45.85 2.97
N THR A 218 -17.36 -44.68 2.91
CA THR A 218 -16.06 -44.37 3.53
C THR A 218 -16.20 -43.03 4.28
N PRO A 219 -15.55 -42.88 5.44
CA PRO A 219 -15.98 -41.94 6.46
C PRO A 219 -15.68 -40.50 6.03
N VAL A 220 -16.70 -39.66 6.15
CA VAL A 220 -16.63 -38.21 6.00
C VAL A 220 -15.76 -37.66 7.13
N TYR A 221 -14.50 -37.37 6.82
CA TYR A 221 -13.78 -36.37 7.59
C TYR A 221 -14.47 -35.04 7.30
N ARG A 222 -15.04 -34.42 8.33
CA ARG A 222 -15.58 -33.06 8.26
C ARG A 222 -14.44 -32.15 7.83
N GLU A 223 -14.39 -31.79 6.55
CA GLU A 223 -13.71 -30.57 6.11
C GLU A 223 -14.48 -29.40 6.73
N ARG A 224 -13.97 -29.00 7.89
CA ARG A 224 -14.21 -27.72 8.51
C ARG A 224 -13.99 -26.68 7.40
N ARG A 225 -15.03 -25.89 7.11
CA ARG A 225 -14.92 -24.69 6.27
C ARG A 225 -13.64 -23.95 6.67
N CYS A 226 -12.64 -23.97 5.80
CA CYS A 226 -11.52 -23.05 5.90
C CYS A 226 -12.08 -21.69 5.53
N GLU A 227 -12.58 -20.97 6.54
CA GLU A 227 -12.73 -19.53 6.46
C GLU A 227 -11.38 -18.96 6.00
N ALA A 228 -11.39 -18.17 4.93
CA ALA A 228 -10.22 -17.44 4.47
C ALA A 228 -9.59 -16.74 5.68
N GLN A 229 -8.42 -17.23 6.09
CA GLN A 229 -7.73 -16.74 7.26
C GLN A 229 -7.25 -15.33 6.92
N LEU A 230 -7.89 -14.34 7.53
CA LEU A 230 -7.52 -12.93 7.43
C LEU A 230 -6.05 -12.77 7.84
N ASP A 231 -5.18 -12.32 6.92
CA ASP A 231 -3.77 -11.95 7.17
C ASP A 231 -3.63 -10.65 8.00
N CYS A 232 -4.50 -10.42 8.98
CA CYS A 232 -4.48 -9.21 9.79
C CYS A 232 -4.70 -9.49 11.28
N TYR A 233 -3.99 -8.75 12.13
CA TYR A 233 -4.23 -8.77 13.57
C TYR A 233 -5.62 -8.22 13.90
N LYS A 234 -6.31 -8.88 14.83
CA LYS A 234 -7.61 -8.43 15.35
C LYS A 234 -7.37 -7.26 16.31
N PHE A 235 -8.13 -6.18 16.17
CA PHE A 235 -7.99 -4.94 16.96
C PHE A 235 -9.39 -4.43 17.40
N ASN A 236 -10.13 -5.29 18.10
CA ASN A 236 -11.51 -5.10 18.51
C ASN A 236 -11.66 -4.71 20.00
N THR A 237 -10.64 -4.86 20.85
CA THR A 237 -10.74 -4.55 22.28
C THR A 237 -10.74 -3.04 22.53
N ASN A 238 -11.42 -2.64 23.59
CA ASN A 238 -11.38 -1.28 24.12
C ASN A 238 -11.18 -1.33 25.64
N PRO A 239 -9.99 -1.00 26.18
CA PRO A 239 -8.82 -0.50 25.46
C PRO A 239 -8.21 -1.51 24.47
N ARG A 240 -7.57 -1.03 23.41
CA ARG A 240 -6.94 -1.85 22.35
C ARG A 240 -5.73 -2.64 22.84
N GLY A 241 -5.20 -2.26 23.99
CA GLY A 241 -3.92 -2.73 24.49
C GLY A 241 -3.41 -1.83 25.59
N VAL A 242 -2.24 -2.19 26.10
CA VAL A 242 -1.46 -1.32 27.00
C VAL A 242 -0.32 -0.67 26.22
N CYS A 243 -0.11 0.61 26.48
CA CYS A 243 1.06 1.35 26.01
C CYS A 243 1.90 1.78 27.22
N VAL A 244 3.11 1.25 27.33
CA VAL A 244 4.07 1.62 28.39
C VAL A 244 5.06 2.62 27.81
N ILE A 245 5.09 3.83 28.38
CA ILE A 245 6.01 4.89 27.97
C ILE A 245 7.02 5.11 29.08
N ILE A 246 8.30 4.99 28.74
CA ILE A 246 9.44 5.24 29.64
C ILE A 246 10.20 6.43 29.06
N ASP A 247 10.03 7.59 29.69
CA ASP A 247 10.65 8.84 29.30
C ASP A 247 11.72 9.25 30.32
N CYS A 248 12.93 8.73 30.15
CA CYS A 248 14.07 9.02 31.01
C CYS A 248 14.61 10.45 30.82
N VAL A 249 14.22 11.12 29.74
CA VAL A 249 14.69 12.46 29.37
C VAL A 249 13.67 13.55 29.71
N GLY A 250 12.38 13.21 29.76
CA GLY A 250 11.28 14.06 30.20
C GLY A 250 10.70 15.00 29.15
N ASN A 251 11.05 14.85 27.87
CA ASN A 251 10.67 15.80 26.82
C ASN A 251 9.36 15.41 26.11
N ASP A 252 9.27 14.19 25.59
CA ASP A 252 8.24 13.79 24.61
C ASP A 252 7.23 12.75 25.12
N GLY A 253 7.37 12.28 26.37
CA GLY A 253 6.49 11.25 26.93
C GLY A 253 5.01 11.65 27.00
N GLU A 254 4.71 12.91 27.30
CA GLU A 254 3.32 13.41 27.34
C GLU A 254 2.68 13.49 25.94
N MET A 255 3.46 13.85 24.92
CA MET A 255 2.98 13.86 23.53
C MET A 255 2.58 12.45 23.12
N LEU A 256 3.46 11.46 23.36
CA LEU A 256 3.14 10.06 23.08
C LEU A 256 1.95 9.56 23.90
N GLU A 257 1.83 10.00 25.15
CA GLU A 257 0.68 9.64 25.99
C GLU A 257 -0.64 10.10 25.39
N GLN A 258 -0.71 11.35 24.94
CA GLN A 258 -1.89 11.90 24.26
C GLN A 258 -2.20 11.14 22.97
N THR A 259 -1.18 10.85 22.16
CA THR A 259 -1.32 10.11 20.91
C THR A 259 -1.89 8.71 21.13
N PHE A 260 -1.30 7.92 22.04
CA PHE A 260 -1.76 6.55 22.27
C PHE A 260 -3.08 6.48 23.04
N LYS A 261 -3.40 7.46 23.88
CA LYS A 261 -4.75 7.61 24.46
C LYS A 261 -5.78 7.89 23.36
N ALA A 262 -5.47 8.77 22.41
CA ALA A 262 -6.35 9.04 21.27
C ALA A 262 -6.57 7.78 20.42
N LEU A 263 -5.55 6.92 20.30
CA LEU A 263 -5.66 5.61 19.67
C LEU A 263 -6.35 4.53 20.53
N HIS A 264 -6.95 4.88 21.68
CA HIS A 264 -7.66 3.97 22.59
C HIS A 264 -6.78 2.89 23.27
N PHE A 265 -5.51 3.20 23.55
CA PHE A 265 -4.69 2.39 24.45
C PHE A 265 -4.84 2.83 25.90
N SER A 266 -4.68 1.88 26.82
CA SER A 266 -4.44 2.20 28.23
C SER A 266 -2.97 2.58 28.38
N VAL A 267 -2.69 3.87 28.58
CA VAL A 267 -1.32 4.39 28.61
C VAL A 267 -0.82 4.55 30.03
N ILE A 268 0.42 4.11 30.26
CA ILE A 268 1.14 4.25 31.53
C ILE A 268 2.48 4.94 31.24
N LEU A 269 2.65 6.16 31.76
CA LEU A 269 3.84 6.98 31.56
C LEU A 269 4.73 6.98 32.82
N PHE A 270 5.99 6.61 32.65
CA PHE A 270 7.05 6.74 33.65
C PHE A 270 8.06 7.78 33.18
N LYS A 271 8.45 8.69 34.07
CA LYS A 271 9.47 9.70 33.78
C LYS A 271 10.69 9.51 34.67
N TRP A 272 11.85 9.89 34.16
CA TRP A 272 13.10 10.00 34.93
C TRP A 272 13.58 8.68 35.57
N LEU A 273 13.32 7.55 34.91
CA LEU A 273 13.79 6.25 35.39
C LEU A 273 15.28 6.04 35.11
N SER A 274 15.98 5.42 36.06
CA SER A 274 17.32 4.87 35.83
C SER A 274 17.27 3.65 34.91
N ALA A 275 18.42 3.16 34.45
CA ALA A 275 18.50 1.91 33.68
C ALA A 275 17.92 0.71 34.46
N ASP A 276 18.24 0.60 35.76
CA ASP A 276 17.76 -0.49 36.62
C ASP A 276 16.25 -0.38 36.91
N ASP A 277 15.76 0.85 37.14
CA ASP A 277 14.33 1.09 37.34
C ASP A 277 13.53 0.82 36.07
N THR A 278 14.10 1.13 34.90
CA THR A 278 13.51 0.84 33.59
C THR A 278 13.31 -0.67 33.43
N LEU A 279 14.34 -1.47 33.72
CA LEU A 279 14.25 -2.93 33.66
C LEU A 279 13.22 -3.48 34.65
N SER A 280 13.26 -2.99 35.90
CA SER A 280 12.33 -3.41 36.96
C SER A 280 10.88 -3.09 36.59
N THR A 281 10.65 -1.90 36.04
CA THR A 281 9.33 -1.44 35.59
C THR A 281 8.81 -2.27 34.43
N LEU A 282 9.62 -2.50 33.39
CA LEU A 282 9.22 -3.35 32.26
C LEU A 282 8.88 -4.77 32.72
N SER A 283 9.75 -5.36 33.54
CA SER A 283 9.55 -6.70 34.11
C SER A 283 8.26 -6.79 34.94
N GLU A 284 7.97 -5.77 35.77
CA GLU A 284 6.73 -5.72 36.55
C GLU A 284 5.50 -5.66 35.62
N ARG A 285 5.53 -4.82 34.59
CA ARG A 285 4.40 -4.63 33.67
C ARG A 285 4.10 -5.88 32.86
N ILE A 286 5.11 -6.61 32.42
CA ILE A 286 4.96 -7.86 31.68
C ILE A 286 4.41 -8.99 32.56
N ARG A 287 4.58 -8.94 33.88
CA ARG A 287 4.04 -9.96 34.79
C ARG A 287 2.56 -9.74 35.14
N ARG A 288 2.06 -8.52 35.00
CA ARG A 288 0.67 -8.16 35.34
C ARG A 288 -0.30 -8.61 34.25
N ARG A 289 -1.13 -9.63 34.54
CA ARG A 289 -2.10 -10.19 33.57
C ARG A 289 -3.04 -9.17 32.95
N GLU A 290 -3.43 -8.13 33.68
CA GLU A 290 -4.25 -7.02 33.18
C GLU A 290 -3.65 -6.32 31.95
N ASN A 291 -2.33 -6.30 31.81
CA ASN A 291 -1.66 -5.66 30.67
C ASN A 291 -1.73 -6.48 29.38
N HIS A 292 -2.27 -7.70 29.43
CA HIS A 292 -2.31 -8.66 28.34
C HIS A 292 -3.72 -8.91 27.83
N SER A 293 -4.74 -8.26 28.40
CA SER A 293 -6.14 -8.47 28.01
C SER A 293 -6.54 -7.79 26.70
N GLY A 294 -5.74 -6.82 26.24
CA GLY A 294 -5.96 -6.15 24.96
C GLY A 294 -5.39 -6.93 23.77
N ASP A 295 -5.63 -6.40 22.58
CA ASP A 295 -5.22 -7.01 21.32
C ASP A 295 -3.75 -6.77 20.98
N ALA A 296 -3.14 -5.68 21.47
CA ALA A 296 -1.76 -5.31 21.18
C ALA A 296 -1.00 -4.80 22.41
N PHE A 297 0.32 -4.79 22.32
CA PHE A 297 1.21 -4.18 23.30
C PHE A 297 2.10 -3.15 22.61
N VAL A 298 2.25 -1.97 23.23
CA VAL A 298 3.13 -0.91 22.76
C VAL A 298 4.09 -0.52 23.87
N CYS A 299 5.36 -0.32 23.53
CA CYS A 299 6.34 0.26 24.43
C CYS A 299 7.13 1.36 23.74
N CYS A 300 7.16 2.54 24.37
CA CYS A 300 7.97 3.66 23.93
C CYS A 300 9.08 3.90 24.95
N ILE A 301 10.33 3.97 24.50
CA ILE A 301 11.48 4.26 25.37
C ILE A 301 12.20 5.49 24.84
N ILE A 302 12.34 6.52 25.67
CA ILE A 302 13.07 7.74 25.39
C ILE A 302 14.19 7.82 26.42
N SER A 303 15.42 7.62 25.97
CA SER A 303 16.55 7.50 26.89
C SER A 303 17.84 8.01 26.26
N ARG A 304 18.80 8.41 27.10
CA ARG A 304 20.20 8.46 26.69
C ARG A 304 20.74 7.04 26.53
N GLY A 305 21.75 6.85 25.70
CA GLY A 305 22.28 5.51 25.44
C GLY A 305 23.59 5.49 24.66
N THR A 306 24.27 4.36 24.76
CA THR A 306 25.37 3.94 23.88
C THR A 306 24.84 2.89 22.90
N ALA A 307 25.67 2.46 21.92
CA ALA A 307 25.29 1.62 20.79
C ALA A 307 24.29 0.50 21.14
N ASP A 308 24.52 -0.19 22.26
CA ASP A 308 23.81 -1.37 22.73
C ASP A 308 23.13 -1.19 24.11
N HIS A 309 23.36 -0.09 24.83
CA HIS A 309 22.83 0.11 26.19
C HIS A 309 21.92 1.35 26.31
N LEU A 310 20.88 1.24 27.15
CA LEU A 310 20.08 2.36 27.63
C LEU A 310 20.64 2.85 28.97
N LEU A 311 20.98 4.13 29.08
CA LEU A 311 21.53 4.70 30.32
C LEU A 311 20.45 5.22 31.28
N GLY A 312 19.26 5.54 30.76
CA GLY A 312 18.20 6.18 31.54
C GLY A 312 18.66 7.54 32.07
N THR A 313 18.47 7.76 33.37
CA THR A 313 19.03 8.92 34.10
C THR A 313 20.46 8.72 34.61
N ASP A 314 21.02 7.51 34.51
CA ASP A 314 22.35 7.18 35.03
C ASP A 314 23.41 7.25 33.92
N MET A 315 24.01 8.43 33.76
CA MET A 315 25.03 8.69 32.73
C MET A 315 26.33 7.91 32.89
N PHE A 316 26.63 7.43 34.10
CA PHE A 316 27.87 6.74 34.42
C PHE A 316 27.66 5.26 34.81
N GLY A 317 26.41 4.80 34.75
CA GLY A 317 26.04 3.42 35.03
C GLY A 317 26.48 2.46 33.94
N ARG A 318 26.33 1.16 34.21
CA ARG A 318 26.59 0.12 33.20
C ARG A 318 25.59 0.15 32.05
N GLY A 319 24.48 0.87 32.22
CA GLY A 319 23.35 0.86 31.30
C GLY A 319 22.60 -0.48 31.28
N LEU A 320 21.43 -0.47 30.66
CA LEU A 320 20.57 -1.61 30.43
C LEU A 320 20.79 -2.12 29.00
N PRO A 321 21.35 -3.33 28.80
CA PRO A 321 21.52 -3.89 27.46
C PRO A 321 20.17 -4.02 26.75
N MET A 322 20.12 -3.60 25.48
CA MET A 322 18.91 -3.70 24.67
C MET A 322 18.43 -5.15 24.51
N ASP A 323 19.35 -6.12 24.44
CA ASP A 323 18.99 -7.54 24.35
C ASP A 323 18.29 -8.06 25.60
N THR A 324 18.57 -7.48 26.76
CA THR A 324 17.81 -7.77 27.99
C THR A 324 16.37 -7.30 27.84
N VAL A 325 16.14 -6.12 27.25
CA VAL A 325 14.79 -5.62 26.97
C VAL A 325 14.07 -6.51 25.96
N ARG A 326 14.73 -6.88 24.85
CA ARG A 326 14.14 -7.76 23.82
C ARG A 326 13.69 -9.09 24.38
N ARG A 327 14.54 -9.72 25.20
CA ARG A 327 14.29 -11.04 25.82
C ARG A 327 13.00 -11.09 26.61
N LEU A 328 12.66 -10.03 27.34
CA LEU A 328 11.45 -9.95 28.15
C LEU A 328 10.15 -10.14 27.35
N PHE A 329 10.18 -9.93 26.03
CA PHE A 329 9.01 -9.98 25.16
C PHE A 329 9.02 -11.15 24.17
N THR A 330 9.97 -12.06 24.32
CA THR A 330 10.00 -13.34 23.59
C THR A 330 8.79 -14.20 23.96
N ALA A 331 8.41 -15.12 23.08
CA ALA A 331 7.30 -16.03 23.35
C ALA A 331 7.51 -16.92 24.59
N GLU A 332 8.77 -17.17 24.97
CA GLU A 332 9.15 -17.95 26.15
C GLU A 332 8.95 -17.16 27.45
N GLU A 333 9.43 -15.91 27.50
CA GLU A 333 9.36 -15.06 28.69
C GLU A 333 7.97 -14.40 28.86
N CYS A 334 7.27 -14.13 27.75
CA CYS A 334 5.92 -13.59 27.77
C CYS A 334 4.94 -14.34 26.84
N PRO A 335 4.54 -15.58 27.20
CA PRO A 335 3.58 -16.36 26.41
C PRO A 335 2.21 -15.66 26.22
N MET A 336 1.85 -14.74 27.13
CA MET A 336 0.59 -14.02 27.11
C MET A 336 0.46 -13.02 25.95
N LEU A 337 1.57 -12.66 25.31
CA LEU A 337 1.62 -11.80 24.12
C LEU A 337 1.89 -12.59 22.82
N SER A 338 1.92 -13.92 22.87
CA SER A 338 2.11 -14.73 21.66
C SER A 338 0.93 -14.54 20.69
N GLY A 339 1.21 -14.30 19.40
CA GLY A 339 0.20 -14.03 18.37
C GLY A 339 -0.38 -12.61 18.40
N LYS A 340 0.07 -11.76 19.34
CA LYS A 340 -0.35 -10.36 19.45
C LYS A 340 0.77 -9.43 18.99
N PRO A 341 0.47 -8.35 18.25
CA PRO A 341 1.49 -7.41 17.81
C PRO A 341 2.09 -6.66 19.00
N LYS A 342 3.42 -6.66 19.06
CA LYS A 342 4.26 -6.03 20.08
C LYS A 342 5.09 -4.94 19.40
N LEU A 343 4.78 -3.67 19.64
CA LEU A 343 5.39 -2.54 18.95
C LEU A 343 6.32 -1.77 19.88
N PHE A 344 7.57 -1.57 19.46
CA PHE A 344 8.59 -0.86 20.21
C PHE A 344 9.07 0.37 19.45
N PHE A 345 8.96 1.55 20.07
CA PHE A 345 9.44 2.82 19.53
C PHE A 345 10.50 3.40 20.46
N ILE A 346 11.75 3.40 20.02
CA ILE A 346 12.90 3.73 20.85
C ILE A 346 13.60 4.97 20.29
N GLN A 347 13.58 6.05 21.05
CA GLN A 347 14.40 7.24 20.83
C GLN A 347 15.62 7.17 21.76
N ARG A 348 16.81 7.07 21.18
CA ARG A 348 18.09 7.14 21.92
C ARG A 348 18.82 8.44 21.62
N TYR A 349 19.31 9.08 22.66
CA TYR A 349 20.25 10.19 22.56
C TYR A 349 21.66 9.67 22.81
N SER A 350 22.51 9.77 21.81
CA SER A 350 23.88 9.25 21.85
C SER A 350 24.69 10.03 22.87
N ALA A 351 24.95 9.41 24.03
CA ALA A 351 25.85 9.97 25.01
C ALA A 351 27.31 9.75 24.54
N PRO A 352 28.20 10.73 24.72
CA PRO A 352 29.61 10.54 24.39
C PRO A 352 30.20 9.43 25.28
N GLU A 353 30.78 8.40 24.66
CA GLU A 353 31.51 7.38 25.39
C GLU A 353 32.70 8.00 26.11
N TYR A 354 32.61 8.15 27.44
CA TYR A 354 33.77 8.45 28.27
C TYR A 354 34.64 7.19 28.37
N MET A 355 35.39 6.89 27.30
CA MET A 355 36.48 5.92 27.34
C MET A 355 37.73 6.58 27.94
N PRO A 356 38.35 6.03 29.00
CA PRO A 356 39.77 6.24 29.22
C PRO A 356 40.52 5.48 28.12
N CYS A 357 40.98 6.18 27.09
CA CYS A 357 41.86 5.64 26.04
C CYS A 357 43.08 4.91 26.64
N PRO A 358 43.67 3.89 25.97
CA PRO A 358 43.80 3.81 24.51
C PRO A 358 43.71 2.41 23.85
N ARG A 359 43.20 2.33 22.62
CA ARG A 359 43.97 2.01 21.39
C ARG A 359 43.04 1.73 20.20
N THR A 360 43.50 2.21 19.06
CA THR A 360 43.02 2.06 17.69
C THR A 360 42.68 0.63 17.33
N GLU A 361 41.44 0.34 16.92
CA GLU A 361 41.12 -0.60 15.84
C GLU A 361 39.89 -0.07 15.09
N HIS A 362 40.08 0.21 13.80
CA HIS A 362 38.98 0.41 12.86
C HIS A 362 38.17 -0.89 12.77
N ARG A 363 36.85 -0.83 12.97
CA ARG A 363 35.93 -1.75 12.33
C ARG A 363 34.69 -1.02 11.85
N ASP A 364 34.60 -0.94 10.52
CA ASP A 364 33.37 -0.80 9.75
C ASP A 364 32.47 -2.03 9.96
N GLU A 365 31.19 -1.83 9.61
CA GLU A 365 30.16 -2.84 9.32
C GLU A 365 29.50 -3.57 10.49
N ASP A 366 28.28 -3.15 10.82
CA ASP A 366 27.17 -4.07 11.13
C ASP A 366 25.95 -3.68 10.27
N LEU A 367 26.04 -4.05 8.99
CA LEU A 367 24.89 -4.33 8.13
C LEU A 367 24.42 -5.74 8.50
N GLU A 368 23.42 -5.85 9.38
CA GLU A 368 22.76 -7.13 9.60
C GLU A 368 22.07 -7.57 8.30
N THR A 369 22.65 -8.58 7.65
CA THR A 369 22.18 -9.22 6.43
C THR A 369 21.87 -10.67 6.77
N ASP A 370 20.62 -11.10 6.72
CA ASP A 370 20.23 -12.52 6.86
C ASP A 370 19.98 -13.16 5.48
N GLY A 371 21.08 -13.36 4.74
CA GLY A 371 21.10 -14.24 3.58
C GLY A 371 21.59 -15.64 3.97
N GLY A 372 20.75 -16.68 3.85
CA GLY A 372 21.26 -18.05 3.85
C GLY A 372 20.25 -19.20 3.91
N GLY A 373 20.06 -19.87 2.76
CA GLY A 373 20.01 -21.34 2.71
C GLY A 373 18.62 -21.99 2.58
N GLY A 374 18.31 -22.47 1.37
CA GLY A 374 17.16 -23.34 1.14
C GLY A 374 17.32 -24.71 1.79
N HIS A 375 16.37 -25.09 2.66
CA HIS A 375 16.00 -26.46 3.01
C HIS A 375 14.51 -26.50 3.47
N PRO A 376 13.83 -27.66 3.44
CA PRO A 376 12.37 -27.77 3.40
C PRO A 376 11.70 -27.27 4.68
N MET A 377 10.60 -26.51 4.51
CA MET A 377 9.84 -25.90 5.60
C MET A 377 9.26 -26.94 6.57
N CYS A 378 9.81 -26.93 7.79
CA CYS A 378 9.12 -27.34 9.00
C CYS A 378 8.42 -26.09 9.58
N HIS A 379 7.15 -26.22 9.98
CA HIS A 379 6.35 -25.14 10.54
C HIS A 379 6.78 -24.81 11.99
N SER A 380 7.85 -24.04 12.16
CA SER A 380 8.20 -23.41 13.43
C SER A 380 8.13 -21.89 13.28
N ILE A 381 7.23 -21.26 14.04
CA ILE A 381 7.12 -19.80 14.14
C ILE A 381 8.47 -19.27 14.65
N PRO A 382 9.10 -18.28 13.97
CA PRO A 382 10.33 -17.66 14.46
C PRO A 382 10.14 -17.08 15.88
N THR A 383 11.19 -17.11 16.70
CA THR A 383 11.16 -16.66 18.11
C THR A 383 10.71 -15.20 18.28
N ASP A 384 10.93 -14.36 17.27
CA ASP A 384 10.59 -12.93 17.24
C ASP A 384 9.30 -12.60 16.46
N ALA A 385 8.44 -13.59 16.23
CA ALA A 385 7.17 -13.35 15.56
C ALA A 385 6.30 -12.32 16.31
N ASP A 386 5.56 -11.53 15.53
CA ASP A 386 4.66 -10.48 15.99
C ASP A 386 5.34 -9.32 16.76
N VAL A 387 6.65 -9.10 16.60
CA VAL A 387 7.38 -7.96 17.18
C VAL A 387 7.82 -6.98 16.10
N PHE A 388 7.68 -5.67 16.37
CA PHE A 388 8.23 -4.60 15.54
C PHE A 388 9.10 -3.67 16.39
N TRP A 389 10.35 -3.45 15.97
CA TRP A 389 11.30 -2.55 16.64
C TRP A 389 11.64 -1.37 15.73
N SER A 390 11.32 -0.15 16.17
CA SER A 390 11.69 1.09 15.50
C SER A 390 12.65 1.89 16.38
N HIS A 391 13.88 2.07 15.90
CA HIS A 391 14.95 2.75 16.62
C HIS A 391 15.32 4.06 15.93
N CYS A 392 15.49 5.12 16.70
CA CYS A 392 16.06 6.39 16.25
C CYS A 392 17.21 6.82 17.16
N TRP A 393 18.22 7.40 16.54
CA TRP A 393 19.38 7.98 17.19
C TRP A 393 19.42 9.48 16.98
N THR A 394 19.79 10.21 18.01
CA THR A 394 19.91 11.67 17.95
C THR A 394 21.08 12.10 18.81
N ASP A 395 21.80 13.12 18.39
CA ASP A 395 22.93 13.64 19.16
C ASP A 395 22.43 14.24 20.48
N GLU A 396 23.11 13.94 21.59
CA GLU A 396 22.75 14.44 22.92
C GLU A 396 22.80 15.98 23.02
N CYS A 397 23.61 16.67 22.21
CA CYS A 397 23.65 18.14 22.21
C CYS A 397 22.29 18.78 21.92
N GLN A 398 21.38 18.04 21.27
CA GLN A 398 20.03 18.52 21.02
C GLN A 398 19.23 18.65 22.31
N LEU A 399 19.50 17.85 23.34
CA LEU A 399 18.84 17.94 24.65
C LEU A 399 19.22 19.20 25.43
N GLU A 400 20.38 19.79 25.15
CA GLU A 400 20.84 21.03 25.80
C GLU A 400 20.07 22.26 25.31
N GLN A 401 19.41 22.15 24.16
CA GLN A 401 18.47 23.14 23.68
C GLN A 401 17.20 22.99 24.53
N GLY A 402 16.98 23.87 25.51
CA GLY A 402 15.96 23.75 26.58
C GLY A 402 14.49 23.58 26.17
N GLN A 403 14.20 23.32 24.89
CA GLN A 403 12.87 23.02 24.35
C GLN A 403 12.90 21.93 23.26
N HIS A 404 13.86 21.01 23.34
CA HIS A 404 14.02 19.94 22.37
C HIS A 404 12.77 19.07 22.23
N ARG A 405 12.44 18.74 20.98
CA ARG A 405 11.43 17.77 20.57
C ARG A 405 12.06 16.81 19.59
N SER A 406 11.92 15.51 19.84
CA SER A 406 12.41 14.50 18.90
C SER A 406 11.66 14.63 17.58
N VAL A 407 12.43 14.85 16.49
CA VAL A 407 11.91 14.84 15.12
C VAL A 407 11.26 13.50 14.80
N TYR A 408 11.86 12.40 15.28
CA TYR A 408 11.35 11.05 15.10
C TYR A 408 10.01 10.83 15.81
N LEU A 409 9.91 11.15 17.10
CA LEU A 409 8.68 10.95 17.86
C LEU A 409 7.57 11.90 17.38
N LYS A 410 7.93 13.09 16.89
CA LYS A 410 6.99 14.00 16.25
C LYS A 410 6.47 13.43 14.93
N ALA A 411 7.36 12.93 14.07
CA ALA A 411 6.97 12.29 12.81
C ALA A 411 6.09 11.05 13.04
N LEU A 412 6.42 10.22 14.04
CA LEU A 412 5.63 9.07 14.48
C LEU A 412 4.22 9.51 14.91
N THR A 413 4.13 10.50 15.80
CA THR A 413 2.85 11.04 16.28
C THR A 413 2.02 11.57 15.11
N ASP A 414 2.61 12.37 14.24
CA ASP A 414 1.90 12.94 13.09
C ASP A 414 1.42 11.84 12.12
N ALA A 415 2.22 10.80 11.90
CA ALA A 415 1.83 9.65 11.08
C ALA A 415 0.64 8.89 11.69
N LEU A 416 0.68 8.61 12.99
CA LEU A 416 -0.38 7.93 13.73
C LEU A 416 -1.67 8.75 13.75
N GLU A 417 -1.60 10.06 13.98
CA GLU A 417 -2.77 10.95 13.94
C GLU A 417 -3.37 11.08 12.54
N ARG A 418 -2.52 11.14 11.50
CA ARG A 418 -3.00 11.15 10.11
C ARG A 418 -3.71 9.85 9.77
N ALA A 419 -3.14 8.71 10.17
CA ALA A 419 -3.77 7.40 10.01
C ALA A 419 -5.12 7.33 10.74
N GLN A 420 -5.19 7.83 11.97
CA GLN A 420 -6.43 7.87 12.74
C GLN A 420 -7.50 8.78 12.10
N ARG A 421 -7.13 9.96 11.60
CA ARG A 421 -8.07 10.87 10.92
C ARG A 421 -8.63 10.26 9.64
N ARG A 422 -7.77 9.63 8.84
CA ARG A 422 -8.19 8.88 7.65
C ARG A 422 -9.17 7.76 8.05
N TYR A 423 -8.92 7.06 9.16
CA TYR A 423 -9.85 6.03 9.66
C TYR A 423 -11.23 6.58 9.99
N VAL A 424 -11.28 7.65 10.79
CA VAL A 424 -12.54 8.26 11.23
C VAL A 424 -13.32 8.81 10.04
N GLN A 425 -12.64 9.38 9.04
CA GLN A 425 -13.27 9.83 7.79
C GLN A 425 -13.87 8.66 7.00
N ILE A 426 -13.18 7.51 6.92
CA ILE A 426 -13.69 6.28 6.28
C ILE A 426 -14.90 5.71 7.04
N LEU A 427 -14.89 5.74 8.37
CA LEU A 427 -16.03 5.31 9.19
C LEU A 427 -17.24 6.24 9.04
N ASN A 428 -17.03 7.55 9.08
CA ASN A 428 -18.11 8.54 8.98
C ASN A 428 -18.75 8.56 7.58
N SER A 429 -17.94 8.40 6.52
CA SER A 429 -18.46 8.25 5.15
C SER A 429 -19.23 6.95 4.96
N LYS A 430 -18.88 5.88 5.68
CA LYS A 430 -19.73 4.68 5.78
C LYS A 430 -21.03 4.99 6.54
N CYS A 431 -21.01 5.60 7.73
CA CYS A 431 -22.22 5.90 8.51
C CYS A 431 -23.26 6.76 7.78
N ASN A 432 -22.84 7.71 6.92
CA ASN A 432 -23.77 8.51 6.11
C ASN A 432 -24.48 7.73 4.98
N ILE A 433 -24.02 6.51 4.65
CA ILE A 433 -24.67 5.64 3.67
C ILE A 433 -25.72 4.71 4.33
N TYR A 434 -25.68 4.55 5.66
CA TYR A 434 -26.47 3.53 6.39
C TYR A 434 -27.61 4.09 7.25
N SER A 435 -28.20 5.25 6.90
CA SER A 435 -29.46 5.69 7.57
C SER A 435 -30.71 4.86 7.16
N CYS A 436 -30.56 3.85 6.30
CA CYS A 436 -31.57 2.83 6.04
C CYS A 436 -31.18 1.52 6.73
N GLY A 437 -31.95 1.15 7.75
CA GLY A 437 -31.67 0.14 8.77
C GLY A 437 -31.20 -1.24 8.30
N PHE A 438 -30.32 -1.86 9.09
CA PHE A 438 -30.37 -3.23 9.62
C PHE A 438 -29.17 -3.44 10.58
N HIS A 439 -29.43 -4.06 11.73
CA HIS A 439 -28.44 -4.44 12.75
C HIS A 439 -27.50 -5.54 12.22
N ILE A 440 -26.16 -5.37 12.30
CA ILE A 440 -25.15 -6.43 12.50
C ILE A 440 -23.83 -5.83 13.02
N SER A 441 -23.25 -6.55 13.99
CA SER A 441 -21.95 -6.50 14.66
C SER A 441 -20.83 -5.61 14.10
N SER A 442 -20.37 -4.69 14.95
CA SER A 442 -19.23 -3.80 14.78
C SER A 442 -17.92 -4.57 14.57
N THR A 443 -17.46 -4.69 13.34
CA THR A 443 -16.09 -5.17 13.04
C THR A 443 -15.19 -3.94 12.88
N ILE A 444 -14.34 -3.73 13.88
CA ILE A 444 -13.34 -2.64 13.92
C ILE A 444 -12.04 -3.24 13.38
N SER A 445 -11.63 -2.81 12.19
CA SER A 445 -10.30 -3.11 11.68
C SER A 445 -9.70 -1.83 11.14
N LEU A 446 -8.67 -1.31 11.82
CA LEU A 446 -7.71 -0.44 11.16
C LEU A 446 -6.33 -0.42 11.83
N PHE A 447 -5.35 -0.77 11.00
CA PHE A 447 -4.06 -0.11 10.76
C PHE A 447 -3.24 0.21 12.01
N LEU A 448 -2.49 -0.79 12.44
CA LEU A 448 -1.03 -0.72 12.42
C LEU A 448 -0.60 -1.86 11.48
N PHE A 449 0.52 -1.71 10.76
CA PHE A 449 0.95 -2.49 9.59
C PHE A 449 0.41 -1.97 8.26
#